data_AF-A0AAT9GPE7-F1
#
_entry.id   AF-A0AAT9GPE7-F1
#
_cell.length_a   1.000
_cell.length_b   1.000
_cell.length_c   1.000
_cell.angle_alpha   90.00
_cell.angle_beta   90.00
_cell.angle_gamma   90.00
#
_symmetry.space_group_name_H-M   'P 1'
#
loop_
_entity.id
_entity.type
_entity.pdbx_description
1 polymer ?
#
loop_
_entity_poly.entity_id
_entity_poly.type
_entity_poly.pdbx_seq_one_letter_code
_entity_poly.pdbx_strand_id
1 'polypeptide(L)'
;MAQKITTYYSYVLALTIILLIFALALGPLAPIDEPTQFPGYDLQIPVGLSFSGFILLIIFIISTILFWGSKNVFLNVLIDSSALSFSIINYINFYIVYEIWKPIMIILPFFFYIKYDGVSSLTFDFGQISLIIFFYRLYKNLKTRRTFKSV
;
A
#
# COMPACT_ATOMS: atom_id res chain seq x y z
N MET A 1 14.07 17.89 -18.92
CA MET A 1 14.23 16.46 -18.53
C MET A 1 13.78 16.22 -17.11
N ALA A 2 14.31 16.94 -16.11
CA ALA A 2 13.77 16.95 -14.74
C ALA A 2 12.26 17.23 -14.73
N GLN A 3 11.83 18.25 -15.49
CA GLN A 3 10.42 18.62 -15.64
C GLN A 3 9.48 17.47 -16.04
N LYS A 4 9.90 16.57 -16.95
CA LYS A 4 9.05 15.44 -17.38
C LYS A 4 8.94 14.34 -16.32
N ILE A 5 9.96 14.19 -15.47
CA ILE A 5 10.00 13.22 -14.38
C ILE A 5 9.21 13.77 -13.19
N THR A 6 9.41 15.05 -12.87
CA THR A 6 8.64 15.73 -11.83
C THR A 6 7.16 15.74 -12.19
N THR A 7 6.77 16.08 -13.43
CA THR A 7 5.37 16.01 -13.86
C THR A 7 4.78 14.61 -13.73
N TYR A 8 5.53 13.56 -14.11
CA TYR A 8 5.08 12.18 -13.92
C TYR A 8 4.82 11.85 -12.45
N TYR A 9 5.77 12.12 -11.56
CA TYR A 9 5.60 11.81 -10.14
C TYR A 9 4.62 12.76 -9.43
N SER A 10 4.40 13.97 -9.95
CA SER A 10 3.29 14.81 -9.51
C SER A 10 1.94 14.14 -9.79
N TYR A 11 1.77 13.51 -10.97
CA TYR A 11 0.56 12.72 -11.25
C TYR A 11 0.45 11.49 -10.37
N VAL A 12 1.57 10.79 -10.11
CA VAL A 12 1.58 9.65 -9.18
C VAL A 12 1.13 10.09 -7.78
N LEU A 13 1.69 11.18 -7.25
CA LEU A 13 1.32 11.68 -5.93
C LEU A 13 -0.15 12.13 -5.88
N ALA A 14 -0.62 12.86 -6.90
CA ALA A 14 -2.01 13.30 -6.98
C ALA A 14 -2.98 12.10 -7.00
N LEU A 15 -2.71 11.10 -7.83
CA LEU A 15 -3.55 9.90 -7.90
C LEU A 15 -3.45 9.04 -6.64
N THR A 16 -2.28 8.96 -5.99
CA THR A 16 -2.12 8.30 -4.68
C THR A 16 -3.06 8.92 -3.63
N ILE A 17 -3.13 10.25 -3.56
CA ILE A 17 -4.04 10.94 -2.62
C ILE A 17 -5.50 10.61 -2.95
N ILE A 18 -5.89 10.66 -4.23
CA ILE A 18 -7.25 10.32 -4.67
C ILE A 18 -7.60 8.88 -4.29
N LEU A 19 -6.70 7.93 -4.54
CA LEU A 19 -6.89 6.52 -4.19
C LEU A 19 -7.01 6.31 -2.68
N LEU A 20 -6.21 7.02 -1.87
CA LEU A 20 -6.31 6.96 -0.41
C LEU A 20 -7.67 7.48 0.07
N ILE A 21 -8.11 8.65 -0.40
CA ILE A 21 -9.42 9.23 -0.03
C ILE A 21 -10.54 8.26 -0.42
N PHE A 22 -10.49 7.73 -1.65
CA PHE A 22 -11.47 6.76 -2.14
C PHE A 22 -11.52 5.50 -1.28
N ALA A 23 -10.37 4.86 -1.01
CA ALA A 23 -10.32 3.63 -0.24
C ALA A 23 -10.76 3.84 1.22
N LEU A 24 -10.38 4.96 1.84
CA LEU A 24 -10.80 5.32 3.20
C LEU A 24 -12.30 5.57 3.29
N ALA A 25 -12.89 6.21 2.28
CA ALA A 25 -14.34 6.42 2.22
C ALA A 25 -15.13 5.10 2.14
N LEU A 26 -14.50 4.03 1.64
CA LEU A 26 -15.09 2.68 1.60
C LEU A 26 -14.82 1.86 2.87
N GLY A 27 -13.96 2.34 3.79
CA GLY A 27 -13.64 1.66 5.05
C GLY A 27 -14.87 1.28 5.88
N PRO A 28 -15.89 2.15 6.04
CA PRO A 28 -17.13 1.82 6.75
C PRO A 28 -17.97 0.71 6.12
N LEU A 29 -17.70 0.33 4.86
CA LEU A 29 -18.36 -0.79 4.18
C LEU A 29 -17.68 -2.13 4.46
N ALA A 30 -16.66 -2.16 5.32
CA ALA A 30 -16.03 -3.39 5.74
C ALA A 30 -17.10 -4.33 6.33
N PRO A 31 -17.11 -5.62 5.94
CA PRO A 31 -18.02 -6.59 6.53
C PRO A 31 -17.60 -6.81 7.98
N ILE A 32 -18.36 -6.23 8.90
CA ILE A 32 -18.17 -6.40 10.35
C ILE A 32 -19.23 -7.42 10.82
N ASP A 33 -18.90 -8.71 10.72
CA ASP A 33 -19.67 -9.77 11.38
C ASP A 33 -19.19 -9.90 12.82
N GLU A 34 -19.57 -8.97 13.70
CA GLU A 34 -19.26 -9.08 15.13
C GLU A 34 -20.35 -9.85 15.87
N PRO A 35 -20.07 -11.11 16.22
CA PRO A 35 -20.33 -11.55 17.58
C PRO A 35 -19.04 -12.07 18.23
N THR A 36 -18.68 -11.48 19.37
CA THR A 36 -18.18 -12.18 20.59
C THR A 36 -16.71 -12.61 20.76
N GLN A 37 -15.77 -12.47 19.82
CA GLN A 37 -14.38 -12.94 20.08
C GLN A 37 -13.53 -12.01 20.97
N PHE A 38 -13.76 -10.69 20.94
CA PHE A 38 -12.97 -9.72 21.72
C PHE A 38 -13.86 -8.61 22.33
N PRO A 39 -14.71 -8.93 23.33
CA PRO A 39 -15.76 -8.04 23.84
C PRO A 39 -15.28 -6.77 24.60
N GLY A 40 -14.04 -6.31 24.39
CA GLY A 40 -13.48 -5.11 25.01
C GLY A 40 -12.67 -4.21 24.07
N TYR A 41 -12.61 -4.52 22.77
CA TYR A 41 -11.83 -3.75 21.80
C TYR A 41 -12.73 -3.20 20.69
N ASP A 42 -12.57 -1.92 20.38
CA ASP A 42 -13.17 -1.31 19.18
C ASP A 42 -12.40 -1.78 17.94
N LEU A 43 -12.97 -2.74 17.22
CA LEU A 43 -12.39 -3.29 16.00
C LEU A 43 -12.75 -2.45 14.76
N GLN A 44 -13.68 -1.50 14.87
CA GLN A 44 -14.24 -0.79 13.71
C GLN A 44 -13.15 -0.06 12.92
N ILE A 45 -12.23 0.62 13.62
CA ILE A 45 -11.15 1.39 12.99
C ILE A 45 -10.10 0.47 12.35
N PRO A 46 -9.49 -0.50 13.06
CA PRO A 46 -8.52 -1.43 12.45
C PRO A 46 -9.10 -2.24 11.28
N VAL A 47 -10.34 -2.71 11.41
CA VAL A 47 -11.01 -3.50 10.37
C VAL A 47 -11.29 -2.64 9.14
N GLY A 48 -11.81 -1.42 9.35
CA GLY A 48 -12.04 -0.46 8.26
C GLY A 48 -10.76 -0.12 7.50
N LEU A 49 -9.66 0.17 8.20
CA LEU A 49 -8.35 0.45 7.57
C LEU A 49 -7.79 -0.77 6.83
N SER A 50 -7.93 -1.96 7.41
CA SER A 50 -7.53 -3.22 6.77
C SER A 50 -8.30 -3.45 5.46
N PHE A 51 -9.61 -3.16 5.47
CA PHE A 51 -10.45 -3.27 4.29
C PHE A 51 -10.08 -2.24 3.20
N SER A 52 -9.84 -0.98 3.58
CA SER A 52 -9.30 0.04 2.67
C SER A 52 -7.97 -0.40 2.05
N GLY A 53 -7.07 -0.98 2.86
CA GLY A 53 -5.83 -1.57 2.40
C GLY A 53 -6.03 -2.70 1.41
N PHE A 54 -6.96 -3.61 1.68
CA PHE A 54 -7.30 -4.70 0.77
C PHE A 54 -7.77 -4.19 -0.60
N ILE A 55 -8.63 -3.18 -0.65
CA ILE A 55 -9.08 -2.59 -1.93
C ILE A 55 -7.90 -2.06 -2.73
N LEU A 56 -7.00 -1.30 -2.10
CA LEU A 56 -5.82 -0.76 -2.77
C LEU A 56 -4.85 -1.85 -3.22
N LEU A 57 -4.70 -2.92 -2.45
CA LEU A 57 -3.90 -4.09 -2.84
C LEU A 57 -4.46 -4.75 -4.10
N ILE A 58 -5.78 -4.94 -4.18
CA ILE A 58 -6.42 -5.52 -5.36
C ILE A 58 -6.22 -4.63 -6.59
N ILE A 59 -6.41 -3.31 -6.45
CA ILE A 59 -6.14 -2.35 -7.54
C ILE A 59 -4.69 -2.46 -7.98
N PHE A 60 -3.74 -2.53 -7.04
CA PHE A 60 -2.32 -2.66 -7.33
C PHE A 60 -1.99 -3.96 -8.07
N ILE A 61 -2.48 -5.11 -7.59
CA ILE A 61 -2.25 -6.42 -8.21
C ILE A 61 -2.81 -6.44 -9.63
N ILE A 62 -4.08 -6.05 -9.81
CA ILE A 62 -4.73 -6.06 -11.14
C ILE A 62 -4.01 -5.12 -12.09
N SER A 63 -3.71 -3.88 -11.66
CA SER A 63 -3.02 -2.89 -12.50
C SER A 63 -1.64 -3.37 -12.91
N THR A 64 -0.91 -3.99 -11.97
CA THR A 64 0.43 -4.52 -12.20
C THR A 64 0.38 -5.66 -13.21
N ILE A 65 -0.51 -6.64 -13.03
CA ILE A 65 -0.62 -7.81 -13.93
C ILE A 65 -1.03 -7.38 -15.35
N LEU A 66 -2.06 -6.54 -15.47
CA LEU A 66 -2.63 -6.19 -16.78
C LEU A 66 -1.78 -5.20 -17.57
N PHE A 67 -1.09 -4.29 -16.88
CA PHE A 67 -0.44 -3.14 -17.54
C PHE A 67 1.08 -3.10 -17.36
N TRP A 68 1.69 -4.20 -16.90
CA TRP A 68 3.15 -4.29 -16.80
C TRP A 68 3.81 -4.03 -18.16
N GLY A 69 4.80 -3.12 -18.18
CA GLY A 69 5.53 -2.79 -19.41
C GLY A 69 4.73 -1.98 -20.44
N SER A 70 3.52 -1.52 -20.12
CA SER A 70 2.74 -0.64 -20.99
C SER A 70 3.51 0.64 -21.33
N LYS A 71 3.36 1.13 -22.57
CA LYS A 71 3.92 2.43 -23.00
C LYS A 71 3.00 3.60 -22.62
N ASN A 72 1.76 3.34 -22.18
CA ASN A 72 0.81 4.37 -21.80
C ASN A 72 1.20 4.98 -20.44
N VAL A 73 1.36 6.31 -20.40
CA VAL A 73 1.76 7.04 -19.19
C VAL A 73 0.73 6.87 -18.08
N PHE A 74 -0.56 6.98 -18.39
CA PHE A 74 -1.63 6.89 -17.40
C PHE A 74 -1.67 5.52 -16.70
N LEU A 75 -1.52 4.43 -17.47
CA LEU A 75 -1.51 3.07 -16.90
C LEU A 75 -0.31 2.85 -15.98
N ASN A 76 0.85 3.44 -16.30
CA ASN A 76 2.01 3.37 -15.43
C ASN A 76 1.83 4.21 -14.16
N VAL A 77 1.22 5.40 -14.28
CA VAL A 77 0.83 6.22 -13.12
C VAL A 77 -0.11 5.43 -12.21
N LEU A 78 -1.10 4.72 -12.76
CA LEU A 78 -2.02 3.89 -11.97
C LEU A 78 -1.29 2.81 -11.17
N ILE A 79 -0.34 2.09 -11.77
CA ILE A 79 0.47 1.08 -11.06
C ILE A 79 1.27 1.74 -9.93
N ASP A 80 2.01 2.81 -10.22
CA ASP A 80 2.91 3.43 -9.24
C ASP A 80 2.11 4.07 -8.09
N SER A 81 0.95 4.66 -8.40
CA SER A 81 0.08 5.30 -7.41
C SER A 81 -0.60 4.27 -6.52
N SER A 82 -1.12 3.18 -7.10
CA SER A 82 -1.76 2.10 -6.33
C SER A 82 -0.76 1.37 -5.43
N ALA A 83 0.48 1.16 -5.90
CA ALA A 83 1.56 0.62 -5.08
C ALA A 83 1.84 1.51 -3.86
N LEU A 84 1.98 2.82 -4.10
CA LEU A 84 2.32 3.79 -3.06
C LEU A 84 1.16 3.99 -2.07
N SER A 85 -0.08 4.11 -2.56
CA SER A 85 -1.26 4.26 -1.70
C SER A 85 -1.46 3.03 -0.82
N PHE A 86 -1.31 1.83 -1.39
CA PHE A 86 -1.39 0.58 -0.62
C PHE A 86 -0.27 0.50 0.44
N SER A 87 0.97 0.83 0.08
CA SER A 87 2.09 0.85 1.02
C SER A 87 1.79 1.76 2.22
N ILE A 88 1.33 2.99 1.96
CA ILE A 88 1.03 3.98 2.99
C ILE A 88 -0.04 3.46 3.94
N ILE A 89 -1.18 3.00 3.42
CA ILE A 89 -2.28 2.54 4.28
C ILE A 89 -1.90 1.27 5.05
N ASN A 90 -1.11 0.37 4.46
CA ASN A 90 -0.65 -0.85 5.12
C ASN A 90 0.20 -0.56 6.36
N TYR A 91 1.15 0.38 6.25
CA TYR A 91 1.98 0.76 7.40
C TYR A 91 1.23 1.62 8.42
N ILE A 92 0.29 2.47 7.98
CA ILE A 92 -0.63 3.16 8.90
C ILE A 92 -1.47 2.14 9.66
N ASN A 93 -1.95 1.08 9.00
CA ASN A 93 -2.74 0.04 9.64
C ASN A 93 -1.93 -0.71 10.70
N PHE A 94 -0.70 -1.13 10.40
CA PHE A 94 0.19 -1.73 11.42
C PHE A 94 0.43 -0.78 12.60
N TYR A 95 0.61 0.51 12.35
CA TYR A 95 0.76 1.51 13.40
C TYR A 95 -0.50 1.65 14.27
N ILE A 96 -1.69 1.72 13.67
CA ILE A 96 -2.95 1.84 14.40
C ILE A 96 -3.23 0.58 15.23
N VAL A 97 -3.01 -0.61 14.68
CA VAL A 97 -3.10 -1.87 15.43
C VAL A 97 -2.13 -1.87 16.61
N TYR A 98 -0.92 -1.34 16.40
CA TYR A 98 0.04 -1.19 17.48
C TYR A 98 -0.47 -0.23 18.58
N GLU A 99 -1.01 0.92 18.20
CA GLU A 99 -1.50 1.92 19.15
C GLU A 99 -2.71 1.46 19.95
N ILE A 100 -3.65 0.74 19.34
CA ILE A 100 -4.89 0.33 20.01
C ILE A 100 -4.67 -0.91 20.90
N TRP A 101 -3.94 -1.92 20.42
CA TRP A 101 -3.83 -3.21 21.13
C TRP A 101 -2.47 -3.43 21.81
N LYS A 102 -1.48 -2.56 21.57
CA LYS A 102 -0.11 -2.66 22.10
C LYS A 102 0.49 -4.09 22.02
N PRO A 103 0.36 -4.81 20.89
CA PRO A 103 0.97 -6.12 20.71
C PRO A 103 2.49 -6.00 20.64
N ILE A 104 3.18 -7.13 20.89
CA ILE A 104 4.60 -7.26 20.54
C ILE A 104 4.68 -7.42 19.03
N MET A 105 5.28 -6.45 18.33
CA MET A 105 5.55 -6.52 16.89
C MET A 105 7.05 -6.60 16.63
N ILE A 106 7.49 -7.63 15.92
CA ILE A 106 8.88 -7.79 15.47
C ILE A 106 8.89 -7.73 13.94
N ILE A 107 9.65 -6.77 13.41
CA ILE A 107 9.83 -6.58 11.97
C ILE A 107 10.87 -7.58 11.47
N LEU A 108 10.48 -8.40 10.50
CA LEU A 108 11.33 -9.37 9.81
C LEU A 108 11.37 -9.05 8.32
N PRO A 109 12.35 -9.56 7.55
CA PRO A 109 12.34 -9.41 6.10
C PRO A 109 11.04 -10.00 5.51
N PHE A 110 10.19 -9.18 4.89
CA PHE A 110 8.90 -9.54 4.31
C PHE A 110 7.81 -9.99 5.29
N PHE A 111 8.02 -9.90 6.61
CA PHE A 111 7.02 -10.34 7.59
C PHE A 111 6.98 -9.45 8.82
N PHE A 112 5.81 -9.37 9.44
CA PHE A 112 5.62 -8.90 10.80
C PHE A 112 5.23 -10.09 11.68
N TYR A 113 6.04 -10.36 12.69
CA TYR A 113 5.63 -11.24 13.79
C TYR A 113 4.85 -10.42 14.80
N ILE A 114 3.59 -10.77 15.03
CA ILE A 114 2.67 -10.06 15.93
C ILE A 114 2.22 -11.03 17.02
N LYS A 115 2.36 -10.63 18.28
CA LYS A 115 1.92 -11.41 19.44
C LYS A 115 1.08 -10.56 20.39
N TYR A 116 -0.11 -11.05 20.74
CA TYR A 116 -1.01 -10.46 21.75
C TYR A 116 -1.80 -11.56 22.45
N ASP A 117 -2.03 -11.44 23.76
CA ASP A 117 -2.86 -12.35 24.58
C ASP A 117 -2.69 -13.85 24.30
N GLY A 118 -1.44 -14.32 24.23
CA GLY A 118 -1.10 -15.73 24.01
C GLY A 118 -1.24 -16.21 22.56
N VAL A 119 -1.77 -15.38 21.66
CA VAL A 119 -1.85 -15.63 20.22
C VAL A 119 -0.64 -15.02 19.52
N SER A 120 -0.06 -15.74 18.58
CA SER A 120 0.99 -15.23 17.70
C SER A 120 0.64 -15.46 16.24
N SER A 121 0.89 -14.46 15.41
CA SER A 121 0.69 -14.50 13.97
C SER A 121 1.95 -14.05 13.25
N LEU A 122 2.26 -14.71 12.14
CA LEU A 122 3.26 -14.26 11.19
C LEU A 122 2.53 -13.69 9.97
N THR A 123 2.53 -12.37 9.84
CA THR A 123 1.82 -11.66 8.77
C THR A 123 2.80 -11.28 7.68
N PHE A 124 2.47 -11.58 6.42
CA PHE A 124 3.31 -11.21 5.28
C PHE A 124 3.17 -9.72 4.96
N ASP A 125 4.30 -9.03 4.78
CA ASP A 125 4.33 -7.61 4.45
C ASP A 125 4.21 -7.38 2.94
N PHE A 126 2.97 -7.43 2.45
CA PHE A 126 2.66 -7.03 1.07
C PHE A 126 3.03 -5.57 0.79
N GLY A 127 3.00 -4.69 1.81
CA GLY A 127 3.41 -3.29 1.68
C GLY A 127 4.88 -3.19 1.24
N GLN A 128 5.77 -3.98 1.84
CA GLN A 128 7.18 -4.02 1.46
C GLN A 128 7.37 -4.45 0.01
N ILE A 129 6.59 -5.43 -0.47
CA ILE A 129 6.66 -5.86 -1.88
C ILE A 129 6.23 -4.74 -2.81
N SER A 130 5.12 -4.06 -2.49
CA SER A 130 4.64 -2.96 -3.31
C SER A 130 5.64 -1.79 -3.35
N LEU A 131 6.31 -1.49 -2.22
CA LEU A 131 7.41 -0.52 -2.17
C LEU A 131 8.60 -0.95 -3.03
N ILE A 132 9.03 -2.21 -2.95
CA ILE A 132 10.15 -2.72 -3.76
C ILE A 132 9.84 -2.55 -5.25
N ILE A 133 8.62 -2.90 -5.68
CA ILE A 133 8.17 -2.75 -7.06
C ILE A 133 8.16 -1.26 -7.45
N PHE A 134 7.62 -0.38 -6.61
CA PHE A 134 7.62 1.07 -6.83
C PHE A 134 9.04 1.62 -7.00
N PHE A 135 9.95 1.31 -6.07
CA PHE A 135 11.34 1.79 -6.11
C PHE A 135 12.11 1.22 -7.29
N TYR A 136 11.89 -0.05 -7.65
CA TYR A 136 12.46 -0.64 -8.86
C TYR A 136 12.05 0.13 -10.12
N ARG A 137 10.75 0.44 -10.25
CA ARG A 137 10.22 1.21 -11.39
C ARG A 137 10.72 2.64 -11.39
N LEU A 138 10.78 3.28 -10.22
CA LEU A 138 11.38 4.60 -10.03
C LEU A 138 12.83 4.64 -10.53
N TYR A 139 13.65 3.72 -10.03
CA TYR A 139 15.05 3.61 -10.41
C TYR A 139 15.22 3.39 -11.93
N LYS A 140 14.44 2.48 -12.52
CA LYS A 140 14.47 2.20 -13.97
C LYS A 140 14.13 3.45 -14.78
N ASN A 141 13.07 4.17 -14.40
CA ASN A 141 12.65 5.40 -15.07
C ASN A 141 13.71 6.51 -15.00
N LEU A 142 14.40 6.63 -13.86
CA LEU A 142 15.51 7.57 -13.68
C LEU A 142 16.74 7.17 -14.52
N LYS A 143 17.08 5.88 -14.57
CA LYS A 143 18.25 5.36 -15.29
C LYS A 143 18.08 5.42 -16.80
N THR A 144 16.98 4.88 -17.35
CA THR A 144 16.73 4.82 -18.80
C THR A 144 16.72 6.21 -19.45
N ARG A 145 16.33 7.26 -18.71
CA ARG A 145 16.32 8.63 -19.23
C ARG A 145 17.64 9.38 -19.04
N ARG A 146 18.53 8.91 -18.17
CA ARG A 146 19.92 9.42 -18.06
C ARG A 146 20.81 8.92 -19.20
N THR A 147 20.62 7.68 -19.67
CA THR A 147 21.41 7.11 -20.78
C THR A 147 21.13 7.76 -22.13
N PHE A 148 19.93 8.27 -22.39
CA PHE A 148 19.62 9.08 -23.60
C PHE A 148 20.36 10.42 -23.67
N LYS A 149 21.11 10.79 -22.63
CA LYS A 149 21.90 12.03 -22.56
C LYS A 149 23.39 11.82 -22.85
N SER A 150 23.86 10.58 -22.93
CA SER A 150 25.28 10.23 -23.09
C SER A 150 25.62 9.70 -24.48
N VAL A 151 24.73 9.91 -25.47
CA VAL A 151 24.94 9.58 -26.88
C VAL A 151 24.67 10.82 -27.70
#